data_AF-A0A4Q6C5V5-F1
#
_entry.id   AF-A0A4Q6C5V5-F1
#
_cell.length_a   1.000
_cell.length_b   1.000
_cell.length_c   1.000
_cell.angle_alpha   90.00
_cell.angle_beta   90.00
_cell.angle_gamma   90.00
#
_symmetry.space_group_name_H-M   'P 1'
#
loop_
_entity.id
_entity.type
_entity.pdbx_description
1 polymer ?
#
loop_
_entity_poly.entity_id
_entity_poly.type
_entity_poly.pdbx_seq_one_letter_code
_entity_poly.pdbx_strand_id
1 'polypeptide(L)'
;MLMVNGTALAHPWAIKEERTLAGSGRLKPVTIWGYEEPENNLEMSQSFDHAEELLQFSNDVQILISTHSPAFYSLIGAHNSVKGYNVVPSPDGTTLQSISGKELHGLNESLGLMTLVAPYVKEKAELVASITKQAESLAQQLAAREVLVVLVAGQTDAQYLAAALDIYVENRLEVIAVSHIGTVGAGGSAGAGDQNLMRFAKEIAKQTEISHNRVLVMLDCDVTSLPPDEGRIMYRRIPLNVANMRFKRGIENLLPDNAEWDNFYSESEKTDEYGAKTIVRKLSKQLLCNAVCDPNSELQLSFSDRFEGFEQVVNEIKLAASLS
;
A
#
# COMPACT_ATOMS: atom_id res chain seq x y z
N MET A 1 35.16 -26.53 21.03
CA MET A 1 34.09 -27.56 20.97
C MET A 1 34.26 -28.52 22.15
N LEU A 2 33.68 -28.19 23.30
CA LEU A 2 33.74 -29.00 24.52
C LEU A 2 32.38 -29.67 24.71
N MET A 3 32.34 -31.00 24.57
CA MET A 3 31.20 -31.80 24.98
C MET A 3 31.21 -31.94 26.50
N VAL A 4 30.17 -31.45 27.16
CA VAL A 4 29.85 -31.82 28.54
C VAL A 4 28.57 -32.65 28.50
N ASN A 5 28.76 -33.97 28.66
CA ASN A 5 27.77 -34.99 28.98
C ASN A 5 26.33 -34.81 28.45
N GLY A 6 26.07 -35.41 27.28
CA GLY A 6 24.85 -36.19 27.06
C GLY A 6 23.51 -35.48 26.91
N THR A 7 23.48 -34.16 26.75
CA THR A 7 22.27 -33.44 26.34
C THR A 7 22.55 -32.67 25.05
N ALA A 8 21.74 -32.92 24.02
CA ALA A 8 21.75 -32.10 22.82
C ALA A 8 21.53 -30.64 23.23
N LEU A 9 22.28 -29.70 22.62
CA LEU A 9 22.13 -28.27 22.84
C LEU A 9 20.71 -27.85 22.45
N ALA A 10 19.80 -27.88 23.42
CA ALA A 10 18.40 -27.56 23.24
C ALA A 10 18.24 -26.04 23.34
N HIS A 11 17.84 -25.39 22.23
CA HIS A 11 17.53 -23.95 22.15
C HIS A 11 16.77 -23.45 23.40
N PRO A 12 16.88 -22.17 23.83
CA PRO A 12 16.32 -21.71 25.12
C PRO A 12 14.82 -22.01 25.31
N TRP A 13 14.06 -22.10 24.21
CA TRP A 13 12.65 -22.46 24.21
C TRP A 13 12.39 -23.90 24.70
N ALA A 14 13.27 -24.86 24.42
CA ALA A 14 13.10 -26.27 24.81
C ALA A 14 13.28 -26.48 26.33
N ILE A 15 14.08 -25.63 26.98
CA ILE A 15 14.30 -25.67 28.43
C ILE A 15 13.10 -25.12 29.20
N LYS A 16 12.40 -24.13 28.63
CA LYS A 16 11.14 -23.60 29.18
C LYS A 16 10.09 -24.70 29.30
N GLU A 17 10.00 -25.55 28.28
CA GLU A 17 9.10 -26.70 28.25
C GLU A 17 9.49 -27.74 29.32
N GLU A 18 10.79 -28.05 29.43
CA GLU A 18 11.31 -29.03 30.38
C GLU A 18 11.15 -28.60 31.87
N ARG A 19 11.29 -27.30 32.15
CA ARG A 19 11.03 -26.73 33.50
C ARG A 19 9.56 -26.75 33.89
N THR A 20 8.66 -26.58 32.93
CA THR A 20 7.21 -26.64 33.16
C THR A 20 6.76 -28.08 33.44
N LEU A 21 7.45 -29.05 32.84
CA LEU A 21 7.23 -30.49 33.01
C LEU A 21 7.86 -31.09 34.28
N ALA A 22 8.78 -30.38 34.95
CA ALA A 22 9.43 -30.83 36.17
C ALA A 22 8.44 -30.78 37.37
N GLY A 23 7.75 -31.89 37.61
CA GLY A 23 6.86 -32.07 38.77
C GLY A 23 7.54 -31.86 40.12
N SER A 24 6.72 -31.51 41.13
CA SER A 24 7.10 -31.24 42.52
C SER A 24 7.95 -32.37 43.11
N GLY A 25 9.28 -32.24 43.07
CA GLY A 25 10.24 -33.22 43.59
C GLY A 25 11.56 -33.32 42.82
N ARG A 26 11.63 -32.85 41.56
CA ARG A 26 12.90 -32.72 40.82
C ARG A 26 13.54 -31.35 41.07
N LEU A 27 14.86 -31.32 41.25
CA LEU A 27 15.63 -30.08 41.22
C LEU A 27 15.41 -29.42 39.85
N LYS A 28 14.92 -28.18 39.82
CA LYS A 28 14.80 -27.42 38.58
C LYS A 28 16.21 -27.28 37.99
N PRO A 29 16.44 -27.65 36.72
CA PRO A 29 17.75 -27.47 36.11
C PRO A 29 18.13 -25.98 36.15
N VAL A 30 19.37 -25.72 36.59
CA VAL A 30 20.02 -24.42 36.50
C VAL A 30 20.78 -24.43 35.18
N THR A 31 20.26 -23.72 34.18
CA THR A 31 20.84 -23.70 32.84
C THR A 31 21.62 -22.41 32.63
N ILE A 32 22.88 -22.55 32.23
CA ILE A 32 23.78 -21.46 31.86
C ILE A 32 24.10 -21.60 30.37
N TRP A 33 23.94 -20.53 29.61
CA TRP A 33 24.17 -20.44 28.18
C TRP A 33 25.28 -19.45 27.87
N GLY A 34 26.10 -19.77 26.87
CA GLY A 34 27.20 -18.91 26.42
C GLY A 34 27.11 -18.72 24.91
N TYR A 35 27.06 -17.46 24.47
CA TYR A 35 27.11 -17.08 23.05
C TYR A 35 28.33 -16.22 22.78
N GLU A 36 29.00 -16.50 21.67
CA GLU A 36 30.10 -15.69 21.16
C GLU A 36 29.64 -14.96 19.90
N GLU A 37 29.72 -13.64 19.93
CA GLU A 37 29.36 -12.72 18.84
C GLU A 37 28.00 -13.05 18.19
N PRO A 38 26.89 -13.00 18.96
CA PRO A 38 25.55 -13.34 18.45
C PRO A 38 25.10 -12.44 17.28
N GLU A 39 25.73 -11.28 17.09
CA GLU A 39 25.51 -10.40 15.94
C GLU A 39 26.07 -10.94 14.60
N ASN A 40 26.89 -12.01 14.61
CA ASN A 40 27.55 -12.45 13.40
C ASN A 40 26.53 -12.88 12.33
N ASN A 41 26.65 -12.27 11.14
CA ASN A 41 25.73 -12.40 10.00
C ASN A 41 24.33 -11.81 10.20
N LEU A 42 24.09 -10.99 11.24
CA LEU A 42 22.85 -10.24 11.39
C LEU A 42 23.00 -8.81 10.89
N GLU A 43 21.93 -8.30 10.27
CA GLU A 43 21.80 -6.87 10.05
C GLU A 43 21.66 -6.13 11.38
N MET A 44 22.03 -4.86 11.42
CA MET A 44 22.07 -4.10 12.68
C MET A 44 20.70 -4.01 13.36
N SER A 45 19.63 -3.81 12.60
CA SER A 45 18.25 -3.82 13.11
C SER A 45 17.90 -5.16 13.74
N GLN A 46 18.23 -6.27 13.07
CA GLN A 46 17.98 -7.62 13.58
C GLN A 46 18.81 -7.93 14.82
N SER A 47 20.00 -7.33 14.96
CA SER A 47 20.83 -7.46 16.15
C SER A 47 20.16 -6.84 17.39
N PHE A 48 19.43 -5.74 17.22
CA PHE A 48 18.64 -5.14 18.32
C PHE A 48 17.48 -6.05 18.73
N ASP A 49 16.76 -6.61 17.75
CA ASP A 49 15.66 -7.56 18.02
C ASP A 49 16.18 -8.81 18.74
N HIS A 50 17.33 -9.33 18.29
CA HIS A 50 17.96 -10.50 18.91
C HIS A 50 18.47 -10.23 20.34
N ALA A 51 18.99 -9.02 20.60
CA ALA A 51 19.40 -8.61 21.94
C ALA A 51 18.21 -8.57 22.92
N GLU A 52 17.06 -8.03 22.49
CA GLU A 52 15.82 -8.04 23.27
C GLU A 52 15.28 -9.47 23.48
N GLU A 53 15.37 -10.33 22.47
CA GLU A 53 14.95 -11.74 22.58
C GLU A 53 15.78 -12.50 23.64
N LEU A 54 17.11 -12.36 23.60
CA LEU A 54 18.00 -12.96 24.61
C LEU A 54 17.74 -12.38 26.00
N LEU A 55 17.44 -11.09 26.12
CA LEU A 55 17.04 -10.48 27.39
C LEU A 55 15.76 -11.13 27.94
N GLN A 56 14.76 -11.41 27.11
CA GLN A 56 13.54 -12.09 27.54
C GLN A 56 13.83 -13.49 28.06
N PHE A 57 14.71 -14.25 27.38
CA PHE A 57 15.13 -15.57 27.83
C PHE A 57 15.97 -15.54 29.13
N SER A 58 16.67 -14.43 29.39
CA SER A 58 17.47 -14.28 30.61
C SER A 58 16.66 -14.36 31.91
N ASN A 59 15.33 -14.18 31.84
CA ASN A 59 14.43 -14.38 32.98
C ASN A 59 14.40 -15.82 33.47
N ASP A 60 14.60 -16.78 32.56
CA ASP A 60 14.49 -18.21 32.84
C ASP A 60 15.88 -18.89 32.93
N VAL A 61 16.86 -18.42 32.15
CA VAL A 61 18.21 -19.01 32.06
C VAL A 61 19.28 -17.95 32.25
N GLN A 62 20.45 -18.34 32.77
CA GLN A 62 21.59 -17.42 32.83
C GLN A 62 22.29 -17.41 31.48
N ILE A 63 22.51 -16.24 30.89
CA ILE A 63 23.15 -16.09 29.58
C ILE A 63 24.43 -15.25 29.72
N LEU A 64 25.52 -15.75 29.14
CA LEU A 64 26.81 -15.07 29.01
C LEU A 64 27.05 -14.78 27.53
N ILE A 65 27.42 -13.54 27.20
CA ILE A 65 27.59 -13.10 25.82
C ILE A 65 28.93 -12.37 25.70
N SER A 66 29.74 -12.74 24.73
CA SER A 66 30.78 -11.84 24.19
C SER A 66 30.23 -11.17 22.93
N THR A 67 30.43 -9.86 22.80
CA THR A 67 29.87 -9.07 21.70
C THR A 67 30.69 -7.80 21.50
N HIS A 68 30.82 -7.38 20.25
CA HIS A 68 31.35 -6.08 19.87
C HIS A 68 30.22 -5.13 19.41
N SER A 69 28.99 -5.64 19.26
CA SER A 69 27.86 -4.89 18.73
C SER A 69 27.20 -3.96 19.76
N PRO A 70 26.95 -2.69 19.40
CA PRO A 70 26.18 -1.75 20.21
C PRO A 70 24.79 -2.23 20.60
N ALA A 71 24.18 -3.10 19.80
CA ALA A 71 22.85 -3.63 20.09
C ALA A 71 22.80 -4.31 21.46
N PHE A 72 23.81 -5.11 21.80
CA PHE A 72 23.82 -5.92 23.03
C PHE A 72 24.35 -5.13 24.23
N TYR A 73 25.46 -4.40 24.09
CA TYR A 73 26.01 -3.66 25.23
C TYR A 73 25.19 -2.42 25.58
N SER A 74 24.33 -1.91 24.68
CA SER A 74 23.38 -0.84 25.01
C SER A 74 22.35 -1.23 26.08
N LEU A 75 22.14 -2.53 26.31
CA LEU A 75 21.28 -3.04 27.39
C LEU A 75 21.90 -2.82 28.77
N ILE A 76 23.22 -2.64 28.86
CA ILE A 76 23.94 -2.38 30.11
C ILE A 76 23.53 -1.00 30.63
N GLY A 77 22.89 -0.98 31.80
CA GLY A 77 22.38 0.25 32.42
C GLY A 77 20.97 0.63 31.98
N ALA A 78 20.46 0.10 30.86
CA ALA A 78 19.03 0.16 30.52
C ALA A 78 18.22 -0.85 31.36
N HIS A 79 18.80 -2.02 31.67
CA HIS A 79 18.17 -3.06 32.47
C HIS A 79 19.06 -3.47 33.67
N ASN A 80 18.47 -3.51 34.87
CA ASN A 80 19.17 -3.87 36.11
C ASN A 80 19.64 -5.33 36.16
N SER A 81 19.03 -6.21 35.36
CA SER A 81 19.39 -7.63 35.26
C SER A 81 20.65 -7.88 34.44
N VAL A 82 21.10 -6.89 33.65
CA VAL A 82 22.24 -7.02 32.75
C VAL A 82 23.50 -6.47 33.43
N LYS A 83 24.56 -7.27 33.46
CA LYS A 83 25.88 -6.87 33.99
C LYS A 83 26.92 -6.90 32.87
N GLY A 84 27.64 -5.80 32.71
CA GLY A 84 28.67 -5.64 31.69
C GLY A 84 30.09 -5.74 32.25
N TYR A 85 30.97 -6.38 31.48
CA TYR A 85 32.40 -6.46 31.77
C TYR A 85 33.20 -6.16 30.50
N ASN A 86 34.15 -5.22 30.59
CA ASN A 86 35.13 -4.95 29.54
C ASN A 86 36.36 -5.84 29.76
N VAL A 87 36.92 -6.36 28.67
CA VAL A 87 38.11 -7.20 28.68
C VAL A 87 39.27 -6.36 28.15
N VAL A 88 40.26 -6.05 28.99
CA VAL A 88 41.38 -5.17 28.62
C VAL A 88 42.73 -5.89 28.75
N PRO A 89 43.66 -5.75 27.79
CA PRO A 89 45.02 -6.27 27.92
C PRO A 89 45.78 -5.54 29.04
N SER A 90 46.56 -6.28 29.81
CA SER A 90 47.42 -5.76 30.89
C SER A 90 48.80 -6.43 30.84
N PRO A 91 49.85 -5.83 31.43
CA PRO A 91 51.21 -6.37 31.39
C PRO A 91 51.34 -7.81 31.90
N ASP A 92 50.46 -8.21 32.83
CA ASP A 92 50.43 -9.54 33.46
C ASP A 92 49.36 -10.49 32.86
N GLY A 93 48.70 -10.11 31.77
CA GLY A 93 47.66 -10.91 31.11
C GLY A 93 46.41 -10.10 30.76
N THR A 94 45.22 -10.65 31.03
CA THR A 94 43.94 -10.00 30.71
C THR A 94 43.19 -9.63 31.98
N THR A 95 42.70 -8.39 32.08
CA THR A 95 41.94 -7.90 33.24
C THR A 95 40.49 -7.64 32.84
N LEU A 96 39.55 -8.03 33.71
CA LEU A 96 38.13 -7.73 33.59
C LEU A 96 37.79 -6.46 34.38
N GLN A 97 37.16 -5.49 33.72
CA GLN A 97 36.67 -4.27 34.35
C GLN A 97 35.14 -4.25 34.28
N SER A 98 34.46 -4.10 35.41
CA SER A 98 32.99 -3.96 35.39
C SER A 98 32.61 -2.60 34.81
N ILE A 99 31.64 -2.58 33.89
CA ILE A 99 31.16 -1.36 33.25
C ILE A 99 29.82 -0.99 33.89
N SER A 100 29.71 0.23 34.42
CA SER A 100 28.42 0.81 34.79
C SER A 100 27.80 1.58 33.62
N GLY A 101 26.48 1.73 33.57
CA GLY A 101 25.78 2.44 32.48
C GLY A 101 26.24 3.89 32.25
N LYS A 102 26.92 4.51 33.22
CA LYS A 102 27.52 5.85 33.09
C LYS A 102 28.90 5.86 32.41
N GLU A 103 29.61 4.74 32.41
CA GLU A 103 30.95 4.57 31.82
C GLU A 103 30.91 4.05 30.37
N LEU A 104 29.71 3.67 29.89
CA LEU A 104 29.47 3.23 28.51
C LEU A 104 29.94 4.29 27.49
N HIS A 105 29.84 5.58 27.83
CA HIS A 105 30.28 6.68 26.99
C HIS A 105 31.80 6.67 26.71
N GLY A 106 32.63 6.15 27.63
CA GLY A 106 34.08 6.06 27.46
C GLY A 106 34.55 4.84 26.67
N LEU A 107 33.78 3.74 26.66
CA LEU A 107 34.04 2.59 25.77
C LEU A 107 33.78 2.93 24.29
N ASN A 108 32.84 3.84 24.04
CA ASN A 108 32.38 4.22 22.71
C ASN A 108 33.47 4.86 21.83
N GLU A 109 34.47 5.52 22.42
CA GLU A 109 35.59 6.10 21.66
C GLU A 109 36.51 5.04 21.02
N SER A 110 36.53 3.82 21.59
CA SER A 110 37.34 2.70 21.09
C SER A 110 36.59 1.78 20.11
N LEU A 111 35.25 1.86 20.05
CA LEU A 111 34.38 0.90 19.34
C LEU A 111 33.82 1.44 18.00
N GLY A 112 34.23 2.63 17.56
CA GLY A 112 34.06 3.12 16.19
C GLY A 112 32.70 3.75 15.84
N LEU A 113 32.55 4.11 14.56
CA LEU A 113 31.45 4.90 13.99
C LEU A 113 30.05 4.30 14.23
N MET A 114 29.95 2.99 14.46
CA MET A 114 28.68 2.29 14.62
C MET A 114 27.89 2.74 15.86
N THR A 115 28.54 3.16 16.95
CA THR A 115 27.81 3.64 18.14
C THR A 115 27.05 4.95 17.88
N LEU A 116 27.53 5.78 16.97
CA LEU A 116 26.85 7.01 16.56
C LEU A 116 25.65 6.73 15.64
N VAL A 117 25.78 5.72 14.77
CA VAL A 117 24.77 5.39 13.75
C VAL A 117 23.68 4.47 14.30
N ALA A 118 24.00 3.66 15.31
CA ALA A 118 23.10 2.75 16.01
C ALA A 118 21.75 3.37 16.44
N PRO A 119 21.70 4.48 17.20
CA PRO A 119 20.42 5.09 17.61
C PRO A 119 19.60 5.55 16.41
N TYR A 120 20.25 6.08 15.37
CA TYR A 120 19.58 6.54 14.15
C TYR A 120 18.98 5.38 13.34
N VAL A 121 19.69 4.24 13.24
CA VAL A 121 19.18 3.04 12.55
C VAL A 121 17.97 2.47 13.30
N LYS A 122 18.02 2.42 14.63
CA LYS A 122 16.90 1.96 15.46
C LYS A 122 15.66 2.84 15.26
N GLU A 123 15.83 4.16 15.39
CA GLU A 123 14.73 5.13 15.20
C GLU A 123 14.10 5.03 13.80
N LYS A 124 14.94 4.92 12.75
CA LYS A 124 14.44 4.80 11.37
C LYS A 124 13.74 3.47 11.11
N ALA A 125 14.24 2.37 11.67
CA ALA A 125 13.61 1.07 11.54
C ALA A 125 12.23 1.04 12.23
N GLU A 126 12.13 1.59 13.45
CA GLU A 126 10.87 1.72 14.19
C GLU A 126 9.86 2.60 13.45
N LEU A 127 10.33 3.73 12.90
CA LEU A 127 9.49 4.61 12.09
C LEU A 127 8.91 3.88 10.87
N VAL A 128 9.77 3.19 10.11
CA VAL A 128 9.33 2.42 8.93
C VAL A 128 8.31 1.36 9.31
N ALA A 129 8.54 0.62 10.39
CA ALA A 129 7.62 -0.40 10.90
C ALA A 129 6.26 0.18 11.35
N SER A 130 6.26 1.39 11.92
CA SER A 130 5.04 2.07 12.32
C SER A 130 4.21 2.54 11.11
N ILE A 131 4.87 3.03 10.06
CA ILE A 131 4.22 3.49 8.83
C ILE A 131 3.58 2.31 8.09
N THR A 132 4.28 1.18 7.97
CA THR A 132 3.72 -0.03 7.34
C THR A 132 2.52 -0.55 8.11
N LYS A 133 2.58 -0.64 9.44
CA LYS A 133 1.42 -1.04 10.26
C LYS A 133 0.23 -0.10 10.09
N GLN A 134 0.46 1.21 10.01
CA GLN A 134 -0.62 2.19 9.76
C GLN A 134 -1.23 2.01 8.37
N ALA A 135 -0.40 1.82 7.33
CA ALA A 135 -0.88 1.57 5.98
C ALA A 135 -1.69 0.27 5.86
N GLU A 136 -1.25 -0.81 6.52
CA GLU A 136 -1.96 -2.10 6.58
C GLU A 136 -3.30 -1.98 7.31
N SER A 137 -3.32 -1.30 8.47
CA SER A 137 -4.55 -1.04 9.23
C SER A 137 -5.54 -0.21 8.41
N LEU A 138 -5.07 0.84 7.74
CA LEU A 138 -5.89 1.66 6.87
C LEU A 138 -6.43 0.86 5.67
N ALA A 139 -5.60 0.03 5.04
CA ALA A 139 -6.02 -0.84 3.96
C ALA A 139 -7.09 -1.85 4.41
N GLN A 140 -6.96 -2.43 5.61
CA GLN A 140 -7.97 -3.31 6.19
C GLN A 140 -9.28 -2.57 6.52
N GLN A 141 -9.19 -1.35 7.05
CA GLN A 141 -10.38 -0.51 7.31
C GLN A 141 -11.10 -0.11 6.02
N LEU A 142 -10.35 0.16 4.95
CA LEU A 142 -10.90 0.44 3.61
C LEU A 142 -11.53 -0.81 2.98
N ALA A 143 -10.93 -2.00 3.19
CA ALA A 143 -11.49 -3.27 2.73
C ALA A 143 -12.79 -3.68 3.46
N ALA A 144 -12.99 -3.18 4.69
CA ALA A 144 -14.17 -3.45 5.50
C ALA A 144 -15.37 -2.52 5.19
N ARG A 145 -15.18 -1.45 4.41
CA ARG A 145 -16.29 -0.58 3.98
C ARG A 145 -16.98 -1.17 2.75
N GLU A 146 -18.30 -1.33 2.82
CA GLU A 146 -19.17 -1.66 1.68
C GLU A 146 -19.27 -0.45 0.73
N VAL A 147 -18.25 -0.26 -0.10
CA VAL A 147 -18.21 0.81 -1.11
C VAL A 147 -18.76 0.27 -2.42
N LEU A 148 -19.61 1.03 -3.12
CA LEU A 148 -19.98 0.72 -4.50
C LEU A 148 -18.77 0.93 -5.41
N VAL A 149 -18.34 -0.10 -6.14
CA VAL A 149 -17.28 0.02 -7.13
C VAL A 149 -17.88 0.25 -8.52
N VAL A 150 -17.68 1.43 -9.10
CA VAL A 150 -18.08 1.77 -10.46
C VAL A 150 -16.94 1.47 -11.42
N LEU A 151 -17.14 0.53 -12.34
CA LEU A 151 -16.16 0.13 -13.36
C LEU A 151 -16.53 0.71 -14.72
N VAL A 152 -15.54 1.33 -15.38
CA VAL A 152 -15.62 1.88 -16.74
C VAL A 152 -14.50 1.37 -17.63
N ALA A 153 -14.68 1.48 -18.94
CA ALA A 153 -13.69 1.02 -19.92
C ALA A 153 -12.55 2.05 -20.12
N GLY A 154 -12.88 3.34 -20.17
CA GLY A 154 -11.93 4.41 -20.43
C GLY A 154 -11.44 5.14 -19.18
N GLN A 155 -10.18 5.57 -19.22
CA GLN A 155 -9.60 6.43 -18.19
C GLN A 155 -10.31 7.79 -18.11
N THR A 156 -10.65 8.38 -19.25
CA THR A 156 -11.41 9.64 -19.32
C THR A 156 -12.78 9.49 -18.68
N ASP A 157 -13.44 8.35 -18.89
CA ASP A 157 -14.77 8.09 -18.34
C ASP A 157 -14.74 8.06 -16.82
N ALA A 158 -13.71 7.45 -16.25
CA ALA A 158 -13.51 7.42 -14.80
C ALA A 158 -13.29 8.84 -14.24
N GLN A 159 -12.52 9.67 -14.94
CA GLN A 159 -12.24 11.04 -14.53
C GLN A 159 -13.49 11.91 -14.58
N TYR A 160 -14.27 11.87 -15.67
CA TYR A 160 -15.51 12.62 -15.78
C TYR A 160 -16.55 12.17 -14.74
N LEU A 161 -16.76 10.86 -14.57
CA LEU A 161 -17.70 10.35 -13.56
C LEU A 161 -17.26 10.72 -12.15
N ALA A 162 -15.96 10.65 -11.85
CA ALA A 162 -15.45 11.10 -10.56
C ALA A 162 -15.74 12.61 -10.37
N ALA A 163 -15.36 13.46 -11.32
CA ALA A 163 -15.61 14.90 -11.20
C ALA A 163 -17.11 15.23 -11.04
N ALA A 164 -17.99 14.56 -11.79
CA ALA A 164 -19.43 14.71 -11.64
C ALA A 164 -19.90 14.25 -10.23
N LEU A 165 -19.47 13.08 -9.77
CA LEU A 165 -19.87 12.57 -8.45
C LEU A 165 -19.41 13.47 -7.30
N ASP A 166 -18.26 14.14 -7.42
CA ASP A 166 -17.80 15.12 -6.42
C ASP A 166 -18.75 16.32 -6.28
N ILE A 167 -19.46 16.68 -7.35
CA ILE A 167 -20.41 17.78 -7.36
C ILE A 167 -21.73 17.35 -6.72
N TYR A 168 -22.21 16.15 -7.03
CA TYR A 168 -23.57 15.72 -6.71
C TYR A 168 -23.70 14.80 -5.48
N VAL A 169 -22.59 14.27 -4.95
CA VAL A 169 -22.58 13.31 -3.83
C VAL A 169 -21.62 13.79 -2.73
N GLU A 170 -22.16 14.17 -1.58
CA GLU A 170 -21.35 14.46 -0.40
C GLU A 170 -20.67 13.18 0.13
N ASN A 171 -19.44 13.30 0.63
CA ASN A 171 -18.65 12.18 1.15
C ASN A 171 -18.51 11.01 0.16
N ARG A 172 -18.51 11.28 -1.15
CA ARG A 172 -18.50 10.25 -2.21
C ARG A 172 -17.41 9.20 -2.03
N LEU A 173 -16.23 9.57 -1.55
CA LEU A 173 -15.09 8.66 -1.35
C LEU A 173 -15.35 7.57 -0.30
N GLU A 174 -16.34 7.76 0.58
CA GLU A 174 -16.70 6.76 1.58
C GLU A 174 -17.68 5.70 1.06
N VAL A 175 -18.39 6.02 -0.03
CA VAL A 175 -19.54 5.23 -0.51
C VAL A 175 -19.41 4.77 -1.96
N ILE A 176 -18.62 5.46 -2.79
CA ILE A 176 -18.44 5.16 -4.21
C ILE A 176 -16.94 5.26 -4.58
N ALA A 177 -16.43 4.21 -5.22
CA ALA A 177 -15.10 4.18 -5.84
C ALA A 177 -15.24 3.99 -7.35
N VAL A 178 -14.66 4.89 -8.15
CA VAL A 178 -14.68 4.80 -9.62
C VAL A 178 -13.32 4.29 -10.11
N SER A 179 -13.32 3.27 -10.95
CA SER A 179 -12.11 2.67 -11.52
C SER A 179 -12.29 2.32 -12.98
N HIS A 180 -11.21 2.39 -13.76
CA HIS A 180 -11.19 1.97 -15.16
C HIS A 180 -10.38 0.69 -15.34
N ILE A 181 -10.63 -0.03 -16.43
CA ILE A 181 -9.93 -1.28 -16.73
C ILE A 181 -9.02 -1.09 -17.95
N GLY A 182 -7.71 -1.20 -17.73
CA GLY A 182 -6.69 -1.15 -18.76
C GLY A 182 -5.30 -0.90 -18.16
N THR A 183 -4.24 -1.27 -18.88
CA THR A 183 -2.87 -0.90 -18.52
C THR A 183 -2.47 0.37 -19.25
N VAL A 184 -1.84 1.31 -18.53
CA VAL A 184 -1.25 2.52 -19.11
C VAL A 184 0.08 2.13 -19.76
N GLY A 185 0.03 1.70 -21.03
CA GLY A 185 1.21 1.41 -21.85
C GLY A 185 1.54 2.57 -22.79
N ALA A 186 2.84 2.79 -23.05
CA ALA A 186 3.38 3.86 -23.91
C ALA A 186 3.00 3.79 -25.42
N GLY A 187 2.06 2.93 -25.81
CA GLY A 187 1.63 2.70 -27.20
C GLY A 187 0.12 2.70 -27.40
N GLY A 188 -0.65 3.24 -26.44
CA GLY A 188 -2.10 3.09 -26.38
C GLY A 188 -2.52 1.97 -25.44
N SER A 189 -3.75 2.06 -24.95
CA SER A 189 -4.31 1.17 -23.94
C SER A 189 -4.58 -0.23 -24.49
N ALA A 190 -3.56 -1.09 -24.45
CA ALA A 190 -3.72 -2.52 -24.68
C ALA A 190 -4.64 -3.10 -23.58
N GLY A 191 -5.85 -3.49 -23.94
CA GLY A 191 -6.81 -4.10 -23.00
C GLY A 191 -7.98 -3.21 -22.56
N ALA A 192 -8.10 -1.96 -23.04
CA ALA A 192 -9.28 -1.14 -22.80
C ALA A 192 -10.45 -1.49 -23.76
N GLY A 193 -11.69 -1.29 -23.30
CA GLY A 193 -12.92 -1.46 -24.09
C GLY A 193 -14.01 -2.27 -23.38
N ASP A 194 -15.27 -2.04 -23.77
CA ASP A 194 -16.45 -2.61 -23.11
C ASP A 194 -16.46 -4.13 -23.05
N GLN A 195 -15.94 -4.83 -24.06
CA GLN A 195 -15.87 -6.29 -24.05
C GLN A 195 -14.92 -6.82 -22.97
N ASN A 196 -13.80 -6.13 -22.74
CA ASN A 196 -12.84 -6.50 -21.69
C ASN A 196 -13.39 -6.16 -20.31
N LEU A 197 -14.07 -5.01 -20.18
CA LEU A 197 -14.78 -4.62 -18.97
C LEU A 197 -15.85 -5.66 -18.59
N MET A 198 -16.69 -6.08 -19.54
CA MET A 198 -17.68 -7.14 -19.31
C MET A 198 -17.02 -8.47 -18.90
N ARG A 199 -15.91 -8.86 -19.54
CA ARG A 199 -15.19 -10.08 -19.20
C ARG A 199 -14.61 -10.04 -17.79
N PHE A 200 -14.00 -8.91 -17.42
CA PHE A 200 -13.45 -8.71 -16.08
C PHE A 200 -14.54 -8.71 -15.01
N ALA A 201 -15.66 -8.02 -15.27
CA ALA A 201 -16.82 -8.03 -14.38
C ALA A 201 -17.34 -9.46 -14.14
N LYS A 202 -17.49 -10.26 -15.21
CA LYS A 202 -17.87 -11.67 -15.09
C LYS A 202 -16.89 -12.51 -14.28
N GLU A 203 -15.60 -12.18 -14.33
CA GLU A 203 -14.59 -12.90 -13.56
C GLU A 203 -14.64 -12.53 -12.07
N ILE A 204 -14.86 -11.24 -11.76
CA ILE A 204 -15.13 -10.78 -10.39
C ILE A 204 -16.40 -11.42 -9.82
N ALA A 205 -17.43 -11.64 -10.64
CA ALA A 205 -18.69 -12.26 -10.21
C ALA A 205 -18.46 -13.66 -9.63
N LYS A 206 -17.50 -14.40 -10.19
CA LYS A 206 -17.15 -15.77 -9.77
C LYS A 206 -16.27 -15.81 -8.52
N GLN A 207 -15.55 -14.73 -8.24
CA GLN A 207 -14.62 -14.63 -7.12
C GLN A 207 -15.30 -13.96 -5.91
N THR A 208 -16.12 -14.74 -5.21
CA THR A 208 -16.90 -14.27 -4.04
C THR A 208 -16.05 -14.02 -2.79
N GLU A 209 -14.83 -14.57 -2.73
CA GLU A 209 -13.97 -14.47 -1.52
C GLU A 209 -13.13 -13.19 -1.43
N ILE A 210 -13.01 -12.42 -2.52
CA ILE A 210 -12.06 -11.30 -2.60
C ILE A 210 -12.69 -9.97 -2.19
N SER A 211 -14.01 -9.80 -2.33
CA SER A 211 -14.70 -8.56 -2.02
C SER A 211 -16.20 -8.78 -1.92
N HIS A 212 -16.84 -8.23 -0.88
CA HIS A 212 -18.30 -8.22 -0.71
C HIS A 212 -18.97 -7.02 -1.41
N ASN A 213 -18.17 -6.11 -1.96
CA ASN A 213 -18.67 -4.86 -2.51
C ASN A 213 -19.55 -5.08 -3.73
N ARG A 214 -20.61 -4.27 -3.82
CA ARG A 214 -21.43 -4.16 -5.03
C ARG A 214 -20.60 -3.51 -6.13
N VAL A 215 -20.79 -3.98 -7.36
CA VAL A 215 -20.06 -3.51 -8.52
C VAL A 215 -21.07 -3.00 -9.54
N LEU A 216 -20.91 -1.75 -9.97
CA LEU A 216 -21.68 -1.16 -11.06
C LEU A 216 -20.79 -1.03 -12.29
N VAL A 217 -21.15 -1.69 -13.37
CA VAL A 217 -20.45 -1.62 -14.65
C VAL A 217 -21.16 -0.58 -15.53
N MET A 218 -20.44 0.47 -15.88
CA MET A 218 -20.90 1.55 -16.74
C MET A 218 -20.31 1.38 -18.15
N LEU A 219 -21.19 1.16 -19.11
CA LEU A 219 -20.86 0.88 -20.51
C LEU A 219 -21.15 2.07 -21.42
N ASP A 220 -20.42 2.21 -22.52
CA ASP A 220 -20.62 3.30 -23.48
C ASP A 220 -22.03 3.32 -24.06
N CYS A 221 -22.46 4.52 -24.48
CA CYS A 221 -23.80 4.75 -25.02
C CYS A 221 -24.11 3.95 -26.31
N ASP A 222 -23.09 3.48 -27.03
CA ASP A 222 -23.22 2.72 -28.28
C ASP A 222 -23.24 1.19 -28.09
N VAL A 223 -23.19 0.71 -26.84
CA VAL A 223 -23.37 -0.73 -26.57
C VAL A 223 -24.78 -1.19 -26.94
N THR A 224 -24.82 -2.18 -27.83
CA THR A 224 -26.06 -2.72 -28.43
C THR A 224 -26.96 -3.43 -27.43
N SER A 225 -26.37 -4.15 -26.47
CA SER A 225 -27.11 -4.96 -25.49
C SER A 225 -26.42 -4.95 -24.13
N LEU A 226 -27.20 -4.72 -23.07
CA LEU A 226 -26.74 -4.85 -21.69
C LEU A 226 -26.85 -6.30 -21.21
N PRO A 227 -25.81 -6.84 -20.54
CA PRO A 227 -25.96 -8.08 -19.77
C PRO A 227 -27.01 -7.91 -18.65
N PRO A 228 -27.66 -8.99 -18.20
CA PRO A 228 -28.50 -8.94 -17.01
C PRO A 228 -27.65 -8.69 -15.75
N ASP A 229 -28.26 -8.06 -14.74
CA ASP A 229 -27.64 -7.91 -13.41
C ASP A 229 -27.43 -9.32 -12.80
N GLU A 230 -26.24 -9.59 -12.26
CA GLU A 230 -25.82 -10.89 -11.73
C GLU A 230 -25.29 -10.73 -10.30
N GLY A 231 -26.10 -11.10 -9.31
CA GLY A 231 -25.73 -11.05 -7.89
C GLY A 231 -25.38 -9.62 -7.44
N ARG A 232 -24.10 -9.39 -7.15
CA ARG A 232 -23.57 -8.08 -6.72
C ARG A 232 -23.16 -7.16 -7.88
N ILE A 233 -23.23 -7.65 -9.12
CA ILE A 233 -22.82 -6.90 -10.31
C ILE A 233 -24.05 -6.38 -11.05
N MET A 234 -24.05 -5.07 -11.29
CA MET A 234 -25.10 -4.36 -12.02
C MET A 234 -24.52 -3.79 -13.31
N TYR A 235 -25.29 -3.81 -14.40
CA TYR A 235 -24.86 -3.27 -15.69
C TYR A 235 -25.74 -2.09 -16.11
N ARG A 236 -25.14 -0.94 -16.37
CA ARG A 236 -25.85 0.25 -16.84
C ARG A 236 -25.14 0.84 -18.05
N ARG A 237 -25.89 1.60 -18.84
CA ARG A 237 -25.39 2.26 -20.05
C ARG A 237 -25.40 3.76 -19.85
N ILE A 238 -24.32 4.42 -20.27
CA ILE A 238 -24.27 5.88 -20.29
C ILE A 238 -25.40 6.41 -21.19
N PRO A 239 -26.22 7.37 -20.72
CA PRO A 239 -27.34 7.89 -21.49
C PRO A 239 -26.85 8.62 -22.76
N LEU A 240 -27.58 8.46 -23.86
CA LEU A 240 -27.31 9.18 -25.10
C LEU A 240 -28.00 10.55 -25.06
N ASN A 241 -27.24 11.62 -25.21
CA ASN A 241 -27.76 12.98 -25.28
C ASN A 241 -28.02 13.32 -26.75
N VAL A 242 -29.25 13.10 -27.20
CA VAL A 242 -29.65 13.35 -28.59
C VAL A 242 -29.59 14.82 -29.00
N ALA A 243 -29.55 15.74 -28.03
CA ALA A 243 -29.39 17.18 -28.29
C ALA A 243 -27.93 17.57 -28.56
N ASN A 244 -26.95 16.74 -28.16
CA ASN A 244 -25.54 16.99 -28.43
C ASN A 244 -25.22 16.64 -29.89
N MET A 245 -25.01 17.67 -30.72
CA MET A 245 -24.73 17.46 -32.14
C MET A 245 -23.24 17.26 -32.41
N ARG A 246 -22.38 17.62 -31.47
CA ARG A 246 -20.92 17.59 -31.58
C ARG A 246 -20.32 16.26 -31.12
N PHE A 247 -20.61 15.81 -29.90
CA PHE A 247 -20.13 14.55 -29.35
C PHE A 247 -21.24 13.51 -29.39
N LYS A 248 -21.17 12.56 -30.33
CA LYS A 248 -22.21 11.54 -30.55
C LYS A 248 -21.89 10.17 -29.96
N ARG A 249 -20.71 10.02 -29.33
CA ARG A 249 -20.19 8.75 -28.79
C ARG A 249 -19.34 9.02 -27.55
N GLY A 250 -19.18 7.98 -26.73
CA GLY A 250 -18.43 8.05 -25.48
C GLY A 250 -19.12 8.90 -24.43
N ILE A 251 -18.48 9.05 -23.28
CA ILE A 251 -19.01 9.86 -22.18
C ILE A 251 -19.06 11.36 -22.51
N GLU A 252 -18.24 11.83 -23.46
CA GLU A 252 -18.20 13.25 -23.87
C GLU A 252 -19.53 13.71 -24.48
N ASN A 253 -20.39 12.79 -24.92
CA ASN A 253 -21.77 13.08 -25.33
C ASN A 253 -22.60 13.80 -24.23
N LEU A 254 -22.24 13.63 -22.96
CA LEU A 254 -22.91 14.32 -21.85
C LEU A 254 -22.43 15.75 -21.62
N LEU A 255 -21.35 16.17 -22.28
CA LEU A 255 -20.87 17.55 -22.19
C LEU A 255 -21.84 18.51 -22.89
N PRO A 256 -21.95 19.75 -22.42
CA PRO A 256 -22.85 20.73 -23.01
C PRO A 256 -22.33 21.20 -24.39
N ASP A 257 -23.22 21.25 -25.38
CA ASP A 257 -22.90 21.58 -26.78
C ASP A 257 -22.73 23.09 -27.03
N ASN A 258 -23.09 23.92 -26.05
CA ASN A 258 -23.02 25.38 -26.13
C ASN A 258 -21.62 25.96 -25.83
N ALA A 259 -20.62 25.13 -25.56
CA ALA A 259 -19.25 25.57 -25.23
C ALA A 259 -18.26 25.44 -26.40
N GLU A 260 -17.22 26.27 -26.37
CA GLU A 260 -16.14 26.27 -27.36
C GLU A 260 -15.14 25.13 -27.11
N TRP A 261 -15.35 24.00 -27.79
CA TRP A 261 -14.49 22.82 -27.69
C TRP A 261 -13.42 22.70 -28.79
N ASP A 262 -13.35 23.66 -29.71
CA ASP A 262 -12.50 23.57 -30.91
C ASP A 262 -10.99 23.53 -30.57
N ASN A 263 -10.59 24.14 -29.45
CA ASN A 263 -9.21 24.17 -28.96
C ASN A 263 -8.65 22.78 -28.58
N PHE A 264 -9.52 21.76 -28.46
CA PHE A 264 -9.12 20.39 -28.11
C PHE A 264 -8.95 19.47 -29.33
N TYR A 265 -9.08 20.01 -30.55
CA TYR A 265 -8.87 19.26 -31.78
C TYR A 265 -7.47 19.51 -32.34
N SER A 266 -6.76 18.45 -32.66
CA SER A 266 -5.55 18.52 -33.48
C SER A 266 -5.92 18.39 -34.96
N GLU A 267 -5.40 19.27 -35.80
CA GLU A 267 -5.51 19.16 -37.24
C GLU A 267 -4.32 18.40 -37.82
N SER A 268 -4.58 17.48 -38.74
CA SER A 268 -3.56 16.83 -39.54
C SER A 268 -3.99 16.76 -41.00
N GLU A 269 -3.07 17.05 -41.90
CA GLU A 269 -3.30 16.95 -43.32
C GLU A 269 -2.85 15.58 -43.82
N LYS A 270 -3.74 14.86 -44.50
CA LYS A 270 -3.41 13.63 -45.21
C LYS A 270 -3.54 13.87 -46.69
N THR A 271 -2.45 13.65 -47.42
CA THR A 271 -2.47 13.61 -48.88
C THR A 271 -2.72 12.18 -49.33
N ASP A 272 -3.69 11.96 -50.20
CA ASP A 272 -3.91 10.66 -50.82
C ASP A 272 -2.90 10.35 -51.94
N GLU A 273 -2.97 9.14 -52.48
CA GLU A 273 -2.07 8.67 -53.57
C GLU A 273 -2.26 9.45 -54.89
N TYR A 274 -3.33 10.25 -55.00
CA TYR A 274 -3.67 11.07 -56.16
C TYR A 274 -3.39 12.56 -55.94
N GLY A 275 -2.77 12.93 -54.81
CA GLY A 275 -2.42 14.31 -54.46
C GLY A 275 -3.55 15.14 -53.86
N ALA A 276 -4.72 14.55 -53.59
CA ALA A 276 -5.83 15.24 -52.92
C ALA A 276 -5.58 15.32 -51.40
N LYS A 277 -5.90 16.48 -50.83
CA LYS A 277 -5.66 16.80 -49.42
C LYS A 277 -6.93 16.63 -48.60
N THR A 278 -6.87 15.83 -47.55
CA THR A 278 -7.93 15.67 -46.56
C THR A 278 -7.46 16.23 -45.23
N ILE A 279 -8.21 17.19 -44.68
CA ILE A 279 -7.98 17.70 -43.32
C ILE A 279 -8.70 16.78 -42.34
N VAL A 280 -7.94 16.12 -41.48
CA VAL A 280 -8.45 15.25 -40.42
C VAL A 280 -8.32 16.00 -39.09
N ARG A 281 -9.46 16.29 -38.48
CA ARG A 281 -9.53 16.82 -37.11
C ARG A 281 -9.72 15.67 -36.14
N LYS A 282 -8.82 15.54 -35.16
CA LYS A 282 -8.88 14.50 -34.13
C LYS A 282 -9.03 15.15 -32.76
N LEU A 283 -10.06 14.74 -32.01
CA LEU A 283 -10.26 15.18 -30.63
C LEU A 283 -9.16 14.59 -29.74
N SER A 284 -8.51 15.45 -28.96
CA SER A 284 -7.65 15.03 -27.87
C SER A 284 -8.48 14.81 -26.61
N LYS A 285 -9.03 13.59 -26.47
CA LYS A 285 -9.91 13.20 -25.35
C LYS A 285 -9.30 13.51 -23.98
N GLN A 286 -8.01 13.21 -23.80
CA GLN A 286 -7.34 13.43 -22.51
C GLN A 286 -7.14 14.92 -22.21
N LEU A 287 -6.78 15.74 -23.21
CA LEU A 287 -6.64 17.19 -22.99
C LEU A 287 -7.99 17.83 -22.65
N LEU A 288 -9.05 17.43 -23.36
CA LEU A 288 -10.41 17.87 -23.05
C LEU A 288 -10.82 17.46 -21.62
N CYS A 289 -10.60 16.19 -21.27
CA CYS A 289 -10.93 15.66 -19.95
C CYS A 289 -10.21 16.40 -18.82
N ASN A 290 -8.90 16.64 -18.98
CA ASN A 290 -8.11 17.38 -18.01
C ASN A 290 -8.65 18.82 -17.82
N ALA A 291 -9.00 19.50 -18.91
CA ALA A 291 -9.52 20.87 -18.83
C ALA A 291 -10.93 20.92 -18.20
N VAL A 292 -11.82 20.00 -18.58
CA VAL A 292 -13.18 19.97 -18.03
C VAL A 292 -13.17 19.63 -16.54
N CYS A 293 -12.37 18.64 -16.13
CA CYS A 293 -12.29 18.17 -14.75
C CYS A 293 -11.46 19.05 -13.82
N ASP A 294 -10.72 20.03 -14.34
CA ASP A 294 -9.98 21.00 -13.53
C ASP A 294 -10.90 22.17 -13.11
N PRO A 295 -11.18 22.36 -11.81
CA PRO A 295 -11.99 23.47 -11.31
C PRO A 295 -11.42 24.85 -11.66
N ASN A 296 -10.10 24.95 -11.89
CA ASN A 296 -9.41 26.21 -12.19
C ASN A 296 -9.23 26.46 -13.68
N SER A 297 -9.76 25.59 -14.55
CA SER A 297 -9.66 25.78 -15.99
C SER A 297 -10.42 27.02 -16.46
N GLU A 298 -9.82 27.79 -17.37
CA GLU A 298 -10.37 29.01 -18.00
C GLU A 298 -11.48 28.74 -19.04
N LEU A 299 -12.21 27.63 -18.90
CA LEU A 299 -13.37 27.35 -19.75
C LEU A 299 -14.49 28.36 -19.49
N GLN A 300 -15.25 28.68 -20.53
CA GLN A 300 -16.35 29.66 -20.47
C GLN A 300 -17.49 29.23 -19.54
N LEU A 301 -17.60 27.93 -19.25
CA LEU A 301 -18.61 27.36 -18.35
C LEU A 301 -18.05 27.23 -16.93
N SER A 302 -18.93 27.50 -15.94
CA SER A 302 -18.63 27.23 -14.54
C SER A 302 -18.38 25.73 -14.32
N PHE A 303 -17.67 25.36 -13.24
CA PHE A 303 -17.33 23.96 -12.99
C PHE A 303 -18.57 23.06 -12.87
N SER A 304 -19.66 23.53 -12.23
CA SER A 304 -20.92 22.77 -12.13
C SER A 304 -21.60 22.58 -13.48
N ASP A 305 -21.65 23.64 -14.29
CA ASP A 305 -22.43 23.65 -15.55
C ASP A 305 -21.82 22.71 -16.59
N ARG A 306 -20.51 22.44 -16.49
CA ARG A 306 -19.82 21.43 -17.31
C ARG A 306 -20.40 20.03 -17.14
N PHE A 307 -21.03 19.75 -16.00
CA PHE A 307 -21.53 18.42 -15.60
C PHE A 307 -23.06 18.36 -15.47
N GLU A 308 -23.83 19.33 -15.97
CA GLU A 308 -25.30 19.28 -15.96
C GLU A 308 -25.84 18.01 -16.66
N GLY A 309 -25.29 17.66 -17.82
CA GLY A 309 -25.68 16.46 -18.56
C GLY A 309 -25.35 15.13 -17.84
N PHE A 310 -24.60 15.17 -16.74
CA PHE A 310 -24.22 13.99 -15.95
C PHE A 310 -25.23 13.67 -14.85
N GLU A 311 -26.23 14.52 -14.59
CA GLU A 311 -27.21 14.31 -13.52
C GLU A 311 -27.89 12.94 -13.62
N GLN A 312 -28.32 12.55 -14.82
CA GLN A 312 -28.98 11.26 -15.03
C GLN A 312 -28.07 10.08 -14.68
N VAL A 313 -26.81 10.08 -15.13
CA VAL A 313 -25.88 8.98 -14.86
C VAL A 313 -25.51 8.93 -13.38
N VAL A 314 -25.36 10.08 -12.74
CA VAL A 314 -25.12 10.17 -11.30
C VAL A 314 -26.29 9.62 -10.51
N ASN A 315 -27.53 9.91 -10.91
CA ASN A 315 -28.72 9.38 -10.25
C ASN A 315 -28.79 7.84 -10.35
N GLU A 316 -28.39 7.25 -11.47
CA GLU A 316 -28.26 5.79 -11.58
C GLU A 316 -27.22 5.22 -10.61
N ILE A 317 -26.07 5.91 -10.46
CA ILE A 317 -25.02 5.51 -9.52
C ILE A 317 -25.50 5.65 -8.07
N LYS A 318 -26.22 6.73 -7.73
CA LYS A 318 -26.83 6.91 -6.40
C LYS A 318 -27.82 5.79 -6.08
N LEU A 319 -28.70 5.44 -7.02
CA LEU A 319 -29.63 4.32 -6.88
C LEU A 319 -28.90 3.00 -6.67
N ALA A 320 -27.82 2.75 -7.41
CA ALA A 320 -26.98 1.57 -7.24
C ALA A 320 -26.22 1.58 -5.91
N ALA A 321 -25.86 2.75 -5.38
CA ALA A 321 -25.24 2.89 -4.06
C ALA A 321 -26.28 2.90 -2.92
N SER A 322 -27.57 2.87 -3.24
CA SER A 322 -28.67 3.03 -2.28
C SER A 322 -28.60 4.33 -1.48
N LEU A 323 -28.08 5.39 -2.12
CA LEU A 323 -28.01 6.74 -1.60
C LEU A 323 -29.31 7.48 -1.96
N SER A 324 -29.94 8.11 -0.96
CA SER A 324 -31.16 8.93 -1.11
C SER A 324 -30.85 10.33 -1.62
#